data_AF-A0A443S8Z6-F1
#
_entry.id   AF-A0A443S8Z6-F1
#
_cell.length_a   1.000
_cell.length_b   1.000
_cell.length_c   1.000
_cell.angle_alpha   90.00
_cell.angle_beta   90.00
_cell.angle_gamma   90.00
#
_symmetry.space_group_name_H-M   'P 1'
#
loop_
_entity.id
_entity.type
_entity.pdbx_description
1 polymer ?
#
loop_
_entity_poly.entity_id
_entity_poly.type
_entity_poly.pdbx_seq_one_letter_code
_entity_poly.pdbx_strand_id
1 'polypeptide(L)'
;MEGATLQYIRRMGSVFFTNVNETCKEFQKAFDLNNTLESGTLCSLNLSLSVDSMNNTEKMNGISLSPALACLVSWVYKQLQHFLGLFCRHVFTPQVSTTVASECVAIVRSQCSKLRFSTGIDLLIFLDIHLKTGVERIIEDCKDKLLEAIKLRSTDDNWQPQNHGNKAGITKFIEDMKDSGLSCIQNYVYDECRVSLTSNTTSFAKSYLNMVHDLIKLNTPVMLNRIVEALIATFTAQMRHIEKSMKKFKSERKFIRRNAYFLLDTLLPLVEQYYCEKMDTSCEELTKLHTDFAHLKSVTKDEKSKTTVNISEGKTYTTTTYL
;
A
#
# COMPACT_ATOMS: atom_id res chain seq x y z
N MET A 1 5.55 10.19 -19.69
CA MET A 1 4.41 10.93 -19.11
C MET A 1 4.27 10.73 -17.60
N GLU A 2 4.55 9.55 -17.05
CA GLU A 2 4.38 9.24 -15.62
C GLU A 2 5.09 10.23 -14.66
N GLY A 3 6.30 10.70 -15.00
CA GLY A 3 7.01 11.69 -14.17
C GLY A 3 6.45 13.12 -14.25
N ALA A 4 5.74 13.49 -15.32
CA ALA A 4 5.31 14.87 -15.53
C ALA A 4 4.18 15.27 -14.57
N THR A 5 3.20 14.39 -14.36
CA THR A 5 2.12 14.63 -13.38
C THR A 5 2.68 14.76 -11.98
N LEU A 6 3.59 13.86 -11.58
CA LEU A 6 4.19 13.91 -10.25
C LEU A 6 4.97 15.22 -10.01
N GLN A 7 5.78 15.63 -10.97
CA GLN A 7 6.53 16.90 -10.89
C GLN A 7 5.58 18.11 -10.87
N TYR A 8 4.54 18.10 -11.70
CA TYR A 8 3.52 19.14 -11.71
C TYR A 8 2.83 19.27 -10.35
N ILE A 9 2.36 18.16 -9.77
CA ILE A 9 1.70 18.15 -8.45
C ILE A 9 2.66 18.60 -7.35
N ARG A 10 3.94 18.20 -7.39
CA ARG A 10 4.96 18.69 -6.45
C ARG A 10 5.09 20.21 -6.50
N ARG A 11 5.19 20.78 -7.71
CA ARG A 11 5.32 22.22 -7.90
C ARG A 11 4.04 22.96 -7.51
N MET A 12 2.88 22.48 -7.96
CA MET A 12 1.57 23.04 -7.64
C MET A 12 1.30 23.03 -6.14
N GLY A 13 1.56 21.89 -5.48
CA GLY A 13 1.47 21.75 -4.03
C GLY A 13 2.43 22.71 -3.32
N SER A 14 3.71 22.73 -3.70
CA SER A 14 4.68 23.62 -3.07
C SER A 14 4.26 25.10 -3.14
N VAL A 15 3.81 25.57 -4.31
CA VAL A 15 3.36 26.96 -4.45
C VAL A 15 2.13 27.22 -3.59
N PHE A 16 1.14 26.32 -3.63
CA PHE A 16 -0.09 26.46 -2.84
C PHE A 16 0.20 26.52 -1.33
N PHE A 17 0.91 25.52 -0.79
CA PHE A 17 1.14 25.41 0.64
C PHE A 17 2.08 26.50 1.17
N THR A 18 3.09 26.93 0.39
CA THR A 18 3.93 28.08 0.76
C THR A 18 3.09 29.36 0.84
N ASN A 19 2.27 29.64 -0.17
CA ASN A 19 1.45 30.85 -0.19
C ASN A 19 0.43 30.87 0.96
N VAL A 20 -0.22 29.74 1.23
CA VAL A 20 -1.15 29.62 2.38
C VAL A 20 -0.41 29.84 3.69
N ASN A 21 0.75 29.20 3.89
CA ASN A 21 1.55 29.35 5.10
C ASN A 21 2.00 30.80 5.34
N GLU A 22 2.55 31.46 4.32
CA GLU A 22 2.97 32.87 4.39
C GLU A 22 1.78 33.78 4.68
N THR A 23 0.67 33.59 3.98
CA THR A 23 -0.55 34.40 4.19
C THR A 23 -1.08 34.23 5.61
N CYS A 24 -1.10 33.00 6.14
CA CYS A 24 -1.54 32.75 7.50
C CYS A 24 -0.63 33.41 8.53
N LYS A 25 0.69 33.36 8.34
CA LYS A 25 1.66 34.02 9.24
C LYS A 25 1.53 35.55 9.21
N GLU A 26 1.40 36.14 8.03
CA GLU A 26 1.22 37.59 7.91
C GLU A 26 -0.14 38.04 8.46
N PHE A 27 -1.19 37.24 8.26
CA PHE A 27 -2.49 37.50 8.89
C PHE A 27 -2.40 37.43 10.41
N GLN A 28 -1.73 36.42 10.96
CA GLN A 28 -1.53 36.30 12.41
C GLN A 28 -0.76 37.50 13.00
N LYS A 29 0.24 38.01 12.28
CA LYS A 29 0.97 39.23 12.68
C LYS A 29 0.10 40.49 12.57
N ALA A 30 -0.64 40.65 11.49
CA ALA A 30 -1.44 41.86 11.23
C ALA A 30 -2.62 42.03 12.21
N PHE A 31 -3.07 40.93 12.83
CA PHE A 31 -4.18 40.90 13.77
C PHE A 31 -3.74 40.53 15.21
N ASP A 32 -2.44 40.55 15.51
CA ASP A 32 -1.85 40.24 16.83
C ASP A 32 -2.30 38.89 17.44
N LEU A 33 -2.56 37.90 16.59
CA LEU A 33 -3.10 36.59 16.98
C LEU A 33 -2.08 35.69 17.69
N ASN A 34 -0.79 36.02 17.62
CA ASN A 34 0.28 35.21 18.20
C ASN A 34 0.24 35.18 19.74
N ASN A 35 -0.25 36.23 20.39
CA ASN A 35 -0.34 36.31 21.86
C ASN A 35 -1.51 35.49 22.44
N THR A 36 -2.43 35.01 21.60
CA THR A 36 -3.59 34.19 22.02
C THR A 36 -3.37 32.69 21.78
N LEU A 37 -2.34 32.30 21.03
CA LEU A 37 -2.02 30.89 20.74
C LEU A 37 -1.45 30.11 21.94
N GLU A 38 -0.87 30.79 22.94
CA GLU A 38 -0.34 30.15 24.16
C GLU A 38 -1.44 29.56 25.06
N SER A 39 -2.71 29.92 24.86
CA SER A 39 -3.85 29.42 25.64
C SER A 39 -4.56 28.19 25.03
N GLY A 40 -3.95 27.52 24.04
CA GLY A 40 -4.38 26.18 23.61
C GLY A 40 -5.71 26.08 22.84
N THR A 41 -6.36 27.20 22.50
CA THR A 41 -7.74 27.19 21.96
C THR A 41 -7.84 26.92 20.45
N LEU A 42 -6.73 26.90 19.69
CA LEU A 42 -6.74 26.57 18.26
C LEU A 42 -6.51 25.08 17.97
N CYS A 43 -6.23 24.26 18.99
CA CYS A 43 -6.00 22.82 18.83
C CYS A 43 -7.24 22.04 18.37
N SER A 44 -8.40 22.69 18.30
CA SER A 44 -9.65 22.10 17.81
C SER A 44 -10.43 23.07 16.94
N LEU A 45 -9.88 23.49 15.80
CA LEU A 45 -10.76 23.77 14.65
C LEU A 45 -11.27 22.43 14.09
N ASN A 46 -12.04 21.72 14.92
CA ASN A 46 -13.09 20.87 14.38
C ASN A 46 -13.97 21.83 13.58
N LEU A 47 -14.00 21.64 12.26
CA LEU A 47 -14.92 22.31 11.34
C LEU A 47 -16.38 21.85 11.59
N SER A 48 -16.82 21.78 12.85
CA SER A 48 -18.22 21.76 13.20
C SER A 48 -18.70 23.21 13.19
N LEU A 49 -19.30 23.61 12.08
CA LEU A 49 -20.16 24.79 12.00
C LEU A 49 -21.27 24.66 13.05
N SER A 50 -21.08 25.23 14.23
CA SER A 50 -22.18 25.58 15.12
C SER A 50 -22.15 27.10 15.25
N VAL A 51 -22.99 27.72 14.42
CA VAL A 51 -23.50 29.07 14.62
C VAL A 51 -24.39 28.97 15.84
N ASP A 52 -23.87 29.25 17.03
CA ASP A 52 -24.66 29.66 18.20
C ASP A 52 -23.72 29.92 19.38
N SER A 53 -23.34 31.19 19.57
CA SER A 53 -23.19 31.85 20.87
C SER A 53 -22.49 33.20 20.67
N MET A 54 -23.28 34.22 20.32
CA MET A 54 -22.96 35.60 20.67
C MET A 54 -23.33 35.76 22.14
N ASN A 55 -22.36 36.10 23.00
CA ASN A 55 -22.48 37.09 24.08
C ASN A 55 -21.23 37.07 24.95
N ASN A 56 -20.29 37.98 24.68
CA ASN A 56 -19.85 38.98 25.66
C ASN A 56 -18.79 39.89 25.04
N THR A 57 -19.18 41.15 24.88
CA THR A 57 -18.36 42.29 24.49
C THR A 57 -17.52 42.75 25.67
N GLU A 58 -16.19 42.62 25.56
CA GLU A 58 -15.27 43.54 26.21
C GLU A 58 -14.49 44.33 25.17
N LYS A 59 -14.49 45.64 25.36
CA LYS A 59 -13.94 46.68 24.48
C LYS A 59 -12.41 46.66 24.51
N MET A 60 -11.81 46.42 23.35
CA MET A 60 -10.60 47.13 22.90
C MET A 60 -10.74 47.42 21.41
N ASN A 61 -10.20 48.55 20.96
CA ASN A 61 -10.15 48.94 19.55
C ASN A 61 -9.48 47.84 18.72
N GLY A 62 -10.13 47.43 17.64
CA GLY A 62 -9.60 46.44 16.71
C GLY A 62 -10.55 45.24 16.60
N ILE A 63 -11.07 45.06 15.40
CA ILE A 63 -11.83 43.92 14.86
C ILE A 63 -11.93 42.74 15.84
N SER A 64 -13.15 42.39 16.27
CA SER A 64 -13.40 41.18 17.06
C SER A 64 -12.67 40.00 16.43
N LEU A 65 -11.78 39.39 17.21
CA LEU A 65 -10.83 38.36 16.78
C LEU A 65 -11.52 37.15 16.11
N SER A 66 -12.77 36.86 16.49
CA SER A 66 -13.54 35.74 15.97
C SER A 66 -13.97 35.89 14.50
N PRO A 67 -14.52 37.03 14.02
CA PRO A 67 -14.71 37.29 12.59
C PRO A 67 -13.42 37.26 11.75
N ALA A 68 -12.32 37.82 12.25
CA ALA A 68 -11.06 37.82 11.51
C ALA A 68 -10.55 36.38 11.28
N LEU A 69 -10.57 35.55 12.32
CA LEU A 69 -10.23 34.12 12.21
C LEU A 69 -11.21 33.35 11.32
N ALA A 70 -12.51 33.62 11.42
CA ALA A 70 -13.52 33.00 10.56
C ALA A 70 -13.29 33.34 9.07
N CYS A 71 -12.93 34.59 8.77
CA CYS A 71 -12.55 35.02 7.42
C CYS A 71 -11.29 34.30 6.93
N LEU A 72 -10.26 34.16 7.77
CA LEU A 72 -9.05 33.41 7.42
C LEU A 72 -9.37 31.94 7.11
N VAL A 73 -10.13 31.27 7.97
CA VAL A 73 -10.53 29.86 7.77
C VAL A 73 -11.35 29.71 6.49
N SER A 74 -12.31 30.61 6.25
CA SER A 74 -13.12 30.62 5.03
C SER A 74 -12.25 30.82 3.77
N TRP A 75 -11.26 31.71 3.83
CA TRP A 75 -10.32 31.92 2.74
C TRP A 75 -9.47 30.67 2.49
N VAL A 76 -8.84 30.09 3.52
CA VAL A 76 -8.01 28.87 3.39
C VAL A 76 -8.83 27.73 2.79
N TYR A 77 -10.07 27.55 3.28
CA TYR A 77 -10.99 26.56 2.77
C TYR A 77 -11.27 26.74 1.27
N LYS A 78 -11.59 27.97 0.84
CA LYS A 78 -11.85 28.28 -0.57
C LYS A 78 -10.61 28.06 -1.45
N GLN A 79 -9.42 28.42 -0.97
CA GLN A 79 -8.17 28.15 -1.68
C GLN A 79 -7.92 26.66 -1.82
N LEU A 80 -8.14 25.89 -0.75
CA LEU A 80 -7.98 24.45 -0.76
C LEU A 80 -8.96 23.77 -1.72
N GLN A 81 -10.22 24.20 -1.76
CA GLN A 81 -11.19 23.69 -2.73
C GLN A 81 -10.74 23.90 -4.18
N HIS A 82 -10.21 25.09 -4.51
CA HIS A 82 -9.69 25.35 -5.85
C HIS A 82 -8.49 24.45 -6.18
N PHE A 83 -7.54 24.33 -5.25
CA PHE A 83 -6.40 23.45 -5.39
C PHE A 83 -6.83 21.99 -5.60
N LEU A 84 -7.78 21.49 -4.81
CA LEU A 84 -8.27 20.11 -4.91
C LEU A 84 -9.03 19.85 -6.20
N GLY A 85 -9.78 20.84 -6.71
CA GLY A 85 -10.42 20.75 -8.02
C GLY A 85 -9.40 20.52 -9.15
N LEU A 86 -8.26 21.23 -9.12
CA LEU A 86 -7.18 21.02 -10.07
C LEU A 86 -6.46 19.69 -9.82
N PHE A 87 -6.13 19.38 -8.57
CA PHE A 87 -5.47 18.14 -8.17
C PHE A 87 -6.22 16.91 -8.68
N CYS A 88 -7.53 16.81 -8.40
CA CYS A 88 -8.34 15.67 -8.81
C CYS A 88 -8.37 15.50 -10.33
N ARG A 89 -8.45 16.60 -11.09
CA ARG A 89 -8.45 16.58 -12.56
C ARG A 89 -7.13 16.13 -13.18
N HIS A 90 -6.02 16.25 -12.46
CA HIS A 90 -4.71 15.81 -12.94
C HIS A 90 -4.33 14.43 -12.42
N VAL A 91 -4.73 14.09 -11.20
CA VAL A 91 -4.30 12.85 -10.52
C VAL A 91 -5.25 11.69 -10.75
N PHE A 92 -6.56 11.91 -10.67
CA PHE A 92 -7.57 10.86 -10.81
C PHE A 92 -8.04 10.72 -12.26
N THR A 93 -7.09 10.51 -13.17
CA THR A 93 -7.35 10.32 -14.60
C THR A 93 -6.90 8.92 -15.06
N PRO A 94 -7.53 8.34 -16.09
CA PRO A 94 -7.14 7.02 -16.60
C PRO A 94 -5.68 6.92 -17.06
N GLN A 95 -5.05 8.04 -17.42
CA GLN A 95 -3.68 8.09 -17.93
C GLN A 95 -2.63 8.07 -16.83
N VAL A 96 -3.00 8.37 -15.59
CA VAL A 96 -2.09 8.37 -14.45
C VAL A 96 -2.07 6.98 -13.83
N SER A 97 -0.88 6.41 -13.69
CA SER A 97 -0.70 5.10 -13.05
C SER A 97 -0.98 5.19 -11.55
N THR A 98 -1.45 4.08 -10.98
CA THR A 98 -1.77 3.94 -9.55
C THR A 98 -0.61 4.40 -8.66
N THR A 99 0.62 4.03 -9.00
CA THR A 99 1.83 4.41 -8.28
C THR A 99 2.11 5.92 -8.29
N VAL A 100 1.85 6.60 -9.42
CA VAL A 100 1.99 8.06 -9.49
C VAL A 100 0.89 8.73 -8.68
N ALA A 101 -0.35 8.23 -8.76
CA ALA A 101 -1.47 8.79 -8.01
C ALA A 101 -1.30 8.63 -6.50
N SER A 102 -0.87 7.45 -6.03
CA SER A 102 -0.59 7.17 -4.62
C SER A 102 0.48 8.11 -4.05
N GLU A 103 1.54 8.33 -4.82
CA GLU A 103 2.62 9.25 -4.47
C GLU A 103 2.14 10.71 -4.41
N CYS A 104 1.31 11.14 -5.38
CA CYS A 104 0.74 12.48 -5.40
C CYS A 104 -0.13 12.76 -4.17
N VAL A 105 -0.98 11.79 -3.78
CA VAL A 105 -1.81 11.88 -2.58
C VAL A 105 -0.94 11.95 -1.31
N ALA A 106 0.08 11.10 -1.21
CA ALA A 106 1.01 11.12 -0.07
C ALA A 106 1.74 12.46 0.08
N ILE A 107 2.18 13.06 -1.03
CA ILE A 107 2.85 14.37 -1.03
C ILE A 107 1.93 15.46 -0.49
N VAL A 108 0.69 15.52 -0.97
CA VAL A 108 -0.27 16.56 -0.53
C VAL A 108 -0.65 16.37 0.93
N ARG A 109 -0.86 15.13 1.39
CA ARG A 109 -1.07 14.83 2.81
C ARG A 109 0.11 15.31 3.68
N SER A 110 1.34 14.98 3.29
CA SER A 110 2.54 15.42 4.00
C SER A 110 2.64 16.95 4.10
N GLN A 111 2.28 17.67 3.03
CA GLN A 111 2.25 19.12 3.04
C GLN A 111 1.17 19.69 3.97
N CYS A 112 -0.04 19.10 3.99
CA CYS A 112 -1.08 19.46 4.97
C CYS A 112 -0.61 19.24 6.42
N SER A 113 0.06 18.12 6.70
CA SER A 113 0.63 17.87 8.02
C SER A 113 1.68 18.93 8.40
N LYS A 114 2.56 19.31 7.47
CA LYS A 114 3.54 20.38 7.71
C LYS A 114 2.87 21.73 8.00
N LEU A 115 1.82 22.07 7.24
CA LEU A 115 1.06 23.29 7.47
C LEU A 115 0.48 23.32 8.88
N ARG A 116 -0.14 22.20 9.32
CA ARG A 116 -0.67 22.05 10.68
C ARG A 116 0.37 22.36 11.76
N PHE A 117 1.60 21.86 11.63
CA PHE A 117 2.66 22.15 12.59
C PHE A 117 3.17 23.61 12.53
N SER A 118 3.14 24.23 11.35
CA SER A 118 3.69 25.57 11.16
C SER A 118 2.74 26.73 11.47
N THR A 119 1.43 26.54 11.29
CA THR A 119 0.41 27.60 11.44
C THR A 119 -0.73 27.24 12.38
N GLY A 120 -0.82 25.97 12.80
CA GLY A 120 -1.94 25.45 13.61
C GLY A 120 -3.18 25.09 12.80
N ILE A 121 -3.17 25.22 11.46
CA ILE A 121 -4.33 24.94 10.61
C ILE A 121 -4.32 23.48 10.16
N ASP A 122 -5.30 22.70 10.62
CA ASP A 122 -5.48 21.31 10.18
C ASP A 122 -6.45 21.21 8.99
N LEU A 123 -5.92 20.73 7.86
CA LEU A 123 -6.67 20.52 6.62
C LEU A 123 -6.78 19.04 6.23
N LEU A 124 -6.23 18.12 7.02
CA LEU A 124 -6.11 16.70 6.66
C LEU A 124 -7.48 16.04 6.51
N ILE A 125 -8.40 16.26 7.45
CA ILE A 125 -9.73 15.65 7.38
C ILE A 125 -10.50 16.11 6.14
N PHE A 126 -10.37 17.40 5.79
CA PHE A 126 -11.02 17.97 4.62
C PHE A 126 -10.43 17.44 3.32
N LEU A 127 -9.09 17.34 3.27
CA LEU A 127 -8.38 16.68 2.18
C LEU A 127 -8.90 15.25 2.00
N ASP A 128 -8.98 14.46 3.07
CA ASP A 128 -9.40 13.06 3.00
C ASP A 128 -10.85 12.90 2.53
N ILE A 129 -11.76 13.78 2.97
CA ILE A 129 -13.15 13.79 2.50
C ILE A 129 -13.20 14.05 1.00
N HIS A 130 -12.46 15.05 0.50
CA HIS A 130 -12.46 15.40 -0.91
C HIS A 130 -11.78 14.37 -1.81
N LEU A 131 -10.74 13.71 -1.31
CA LEU A 131 -10.01 12.69 -2.06
C LEU A 131 -10.67 11.31 -1.99
N LYS A 132 -11.62 11.08 -1.06
CA LYS A 132 -12.24 9.78 -0.79
C LYS A 132 -12.62 9.02 -2.05
N THR A 133 -13.46 9.59 -2.91
CA THR A 133 -13.97 8.90 -4.11
C THR A 133 -12.85 8.54 -5.09
N GLY A 134 -11.84 9.40 -5.23
CA GLY A 134 -10.68 9.13 -6.08
C GLY A 134 -9.80 8.01 -5.51
N VAL A 135 -9.59 8.01 -4.19
CA VAL A 135 -8.81 6.99 -3.48
C VAL A 135 -9.52 5.62 -3.50
N GLU A 136 -10.83 5.59 -3.24
CA GLU A 136 -11.64 4.36 -3.33
C GLU A 136 -11.53 3.73 -4.71
N ARG A 137 -11.62 4.55 -5.77
CA ARG A 137 -11.45 4.09 -7.14
C ARG A 137 -10.05 3.52 -7.40
N ILE A 138 -9.00 4.17 -6.90
CA ILE A 138 -7.63 3.65 -7.07
C ILE A 138 -7.46 2.29 -6.40
N ILE A 139 -7.99 2.12 -5.18
CA ILE A 139 -7.92 0.85 -4.45
C ILE A 139 -8.61 -0.25 -5.25
N GLU A 140 -9.82 0.02 -5.76
CA GLU A 140 -10.58 -0.95 -6.55
C GLU A 140 -9.90 -1.27 -7.87
N ASP A 141 -9.45 -0.26 -8.62
CA ASP A 141 -8.74 -0.44 -9.89
C ASP A 141 -7.44 -1.25 -9.69
N CYS A 142 -6.74 -1.05 -8.57
CA CYS A 142 -5.52 -1.79 -8.24
C CYS A 142 -5.83 -3.27 -7.95
N LYS A 143 -6.86 -3.53 -7.14
CA LYS A 143 -7.37 -4.87 -6.84
C LYS A 143 -7.76 -5.61 -8.12
N ASP A 144 -8.58 -4.99 -8.96
CA ASP A 144 -9.11 -5.61 -10.18
C ASP A 144 -8.01 -5.89 -11.20
N LYS A 145 -7.08 -4.95 -11.40
CA LYS A 145 -5.91 -5.17 -12.27
C LYS A 145 -5.07 -6.35 -11.80
N LEU A 146 -4.84 -6.48 -10.50
CA LEU A 146 -4.07 -7.60 -9.97
C LEU A 146 -4.85 -8.92 -10.09
N LEU A 147 -6.16 -8.94 -9.82
CA LEU A 147 -7.00 -10.12 -9.99
C LEU A 147 -7.04 -10.62 -11.44
N GLU A 148 -7.20 -9.72 -12.42
CA GLU A 148 -7.16 -10.11 -13.83
C GLU A 148 -5.75 -10.57 -14.24
N ALA A 149 -4.69 -9.94 -13.73
CA ALA A 149 -3.32 -10.41 -13.96
C ALA A 149 -3.08 -11.82 -13.40
N ILE A 150 -3.59 -12.12 -12.20
CA ILE A 150 -3.56 -13.46 -11.61
C ILE A 150 -4.28 -14.45 -12.50
N LYS A 151 -5.49 -14.12 -12.96
CA LYS A 151 -6.33 -14.97 -13.81
C LYS A 151 -5.67 -15.30 -15.15
N LEU A 152 -5.06 -14.31 -15.80
CA LEU A 152 -4.32 -14.50 -17.06
C LEU A 152 -3.06 -15.36 -16.84
N ARG A 153 -2.25 -15.07 -15.83
CA ARG A 153 -1.05 -15.89 -15.54
C ARG A 153 -1.40 -17.30 -15.10
N SER A 154 -2.57 -17.48 -14.48
CA SER A 154 -3.07 -18.77 -14.03
C SER A 154 -3.37 -19.74 -15.17
N THR A 155 -3.76 -19.25 -16.35
CA THR A 155 -4.03 -20.10 -17.52
C THR A 155 -2.75 -20.59 -18.18
N ASP A 156 -1.71 -19.77 -18.14
CA ASP A 156 -0.44 -20.01 -18.84
C ASP A 156 0.64 -20.63 -17.93
N ASP A 157 0.28 -20.95 -16.68
CA ASP A 157 1.23 -21.48 -15.70
C ASP A 157 1.55 -22.95 -15.99
N ASN A 158 2.82 -23.19 -16.33
CA ASN A 158 3.37 -24.50 -16.65
C ASN A 158 4.16 -25.12 -15.48
N TRP A 159 4.22 -24.48 -14.31
CA TRP A 159 4.86 -25.03 -13.10
C TRP A 159 6.33 -25.46 -13.31
N GLN A 160 7.05 -24.72 -14.14
CA GLN A 160 8.48 -24.94 -14.39
C GLN A 160 9.34 -23.85 -13.76
N PRO A 161 10.59 -24.17 -13.38
CA PRO A 161 11.56 -23.17 -12.96
C PRO A 161 11.80 -22.11 -14.04
N GLN A 162 11.91 -20.85 -13.63
CA GLN A 162 12.19 -19.75 -14.55
C GLN A 162 13.67 -19.76 -14.98
N ASN A 163 13.93 -19.54 -16.26
CA ASN A 163 15.28 -19.41 -16.82
C ASN A 163 15.47 -18.01 -17.40
N HIS A 164 16.53 -17.32 -16.97
CA HIS A 164 16.88 -15.96 -17.42
C HIS A 164 17.94 -15.96 -18.53
N GLY A 165 18.36 -17.13 -18.99
CA GLY A 165 19.24 -17.33 -20.14
C GLY A 165 20.72 -17.06 -19.85
N ASN A 166 21.06 -15.92 -19.25
CA ASN A 166 22.43 -15.55 -18.93
C ASN A 166 22.56 -14.81 -17.58
N LYS A 167 23.81 -14.65 -17.12
CA LYS A 167 24.14 -14.00 -15.85
C LYS A 167 23.67 -12.53 -15.79
N ALA A 168 23.68 -11.81 -16.90
CA ALA A 168 23.17 -10.44 -16.94
C ALA A 168 21.65 -10.39 -16.73
N GLY A 169 20.91 -11.35 -17.29
CA GLY A 169 19.47 -11.48 -17.16
C GLY A 169 19.02 -11.80 -15.75
N ILE A 170 19.76 -12.65 -15.03
CA ILE A 170 19.46 -12.92 -13.61
C ILE A 170 19.83 -11.71 -12.73
N THR A 171 20.96 -11.04 -12.97
CA THR A 171 21.35 -9.84 -12.21
C THR A 171 20.30 -8.75 -12.34
N LYS A 172 19.84 -8.47 -13.57
CA LYS A 172 18.74 -7.53 -13.80
C LYS A 172 17.46 -7.94 -13.07
N PHE A 173 17.11 -9.23 -13.11
CA PHE A 173 15.95 -9.74 -12.38
C PHE A 173 16.07 -9.56 -10.86
N ILE A 174 17.24 -9.81 -10.28
CA ILE A 174 17.50 -9.64 -8.86
C ILE A 174 17.39 -8.16 -8.48
N GLU A 175 17.97 -7.25 -9.27
CA GLU A 175 17.83 -5.81 -9.08
C GLU A 175 16.35 -5.38 -9.17
N ASP A 176 15.65 -5.80 -10.22
CA ASP A 176 14.23 -5.53 -10.43
C ASP A 176 13.32 -6.04 -9.30
N MET A 177 13.72 -7.10 -8.59
CA MET A 177 13.00 -7.65 -7.43
C MET A 177 13.38 -6.95 -6.13
N LYS A 178 14.65 -6.57 -5.99
CA LYS A 178 15.16 -5.78 -4.87
C LYS A 178 14.51 -4.41 -4.82
N ASP A 179 14.32 -3.76 -5.96
CA ASP A 179 13.63 -2.47 -6.07
C ASP A 179 12.17 -2.53 -5.60
N SER A 180 11.52 -3.69 -5.76
CA SER A 180 10.17 -3.95 -5.21
C SER A 180 10.17 -4.39 -3.75
N GLY A 181 11.33 -4.51 -3.09
CA GLY A 181 11.47 -4.91 -1.69
C GLY A 181 11.77 -6.39 -1.46
N LEU A 182 11.87 -7.22 -2.51
CA LEU A 182 12.06 -8.67 -2.41
C LEU A 182 13.53 -9.07 -2.54
N SER A 183 14.36 -8.70 -1.56
CA SER A 183 15.80 -8.97 -1.59
C SER A 183 16.17 -10.45 -1.40
N CYS A 184 15.29 -11.24 -0.79
CA CYS A 184 15.51 -12.66 -0.49
C CYS A 184 15.44 -13.58 -1.71
N ILE A 185 15.06 -13.07 -2.89
CA ILE A 185 14.93 -13.87 -4.12
C ILE A 185 16.26 -14.52 -4.54
N GLN A 186 17.39 -13.90 -4.18
CA GLN A 186 18.73 -14.42 -4.43
C GLN A 186 18.93 -15.85 -3.90
N ASN A 187 18.28 -16.18 -2.78
CA ASN A 187 18.39 -17.50 -2.13
C ASN A 187 17.71 -18.61 -2.95
N TYR A 188 16.90 -18.24 -3.94
CA TYR A 188 16.18 -19.17 -4.81
C TYR A 188 16.85 -19.31 -6.19
N VAL A 189 17.96 -18.59 -6.44
CA VAL A 189 18.74 -18.67 -7.68
C VAL A 189 19.68 -19.86 -7.63
N TYR A 190 19.72 -20.64 -8.71
CA TYR A 190 20.59 -21.79 -8.88
C TYR A 190 21.06 -21.91 -10.34
N ASP A 191 22.06 -22.75 -10.61
CA ASP A 191 22.67 -22.95 -11.93
C ASP A 191 23.04 -21.64 -12.66
N GLU A 192 23.43 -20.62 -11.89
CA GLU A 192 23.83 -19.26 -12.32
C GLU A 192 22.78 -18.43 -13.11
N CYS A 193 21.73 -19.04 -13.67
CA CYS A 193 20.76 -18.39 -14.56
C CYS A 193 19.30 -18.82 -14.33
N ARG A 194 19.03 -19.68 -13.33
CA ARG A 194 17.69 -20.23 -13.06
C ARG A 194 17.17 -19.85 -11.68
N VAL A 195 15.86 -19.74 -11.57
CA VAL A 195 15.15 -19.46 -10.31
C VAL A 195 14.25 -20.64 -9.98
N SER A 196 14.33 -21.12 -8.74
CA SER A 196 13.59 -22.29 -8.24
C SER A 196 12.12 -22.00 -7.90
N LEU A 197 11.53 -21.05 -8.62
CA LEU A 197 10.14 -20.58 -8.53
C LEU A 197 9.58 -20.39 -9.95
N THR A 198 8.25 -20.39 -10.09
CA THR A 198 7.60 -20.11 -11.37
C THR A 198 7.63 -18.61 -11.67
N SER A 199 7.61 -18.28 -12.96
CA SER A 199 7.42 -16.89 -13.43
C SER A 199 6.12 -16.28 -12.91
N ASN A 200 5.06 -17.09 -12.74
CA ASN A 200 3.79 -16.66 -12.16
C ASN A 200 3.98 -16.20 -10.70
N THR A 201 4.62 -17.03 -9.86
CA THR A 201 4.85 -16.74 -8.45
C THR A 201 5.73 -15.51 -8.24
N THR A 202 6.81 -15.36 -9.00
CA THR A 202 7.71 -14.20 -8.89
C THR A 202 7.04 -12.91 -9.39
N SER A 203 6.30 -12.99 -10.51
CA SER A 203 5.54 -11.84 -11.05
C SER A 203 4.39 -11.41 -10.13
N PHE A 204 3.69 -12.37 -9.51
CA PHE A 204 2.69 -12.08 -8.49
C PHE A 204 3.32 -11.39 -7.29
N ALA A 205 4.40 -11.95 -6.72
CA ALA A 205 5.08 -11.37 -5.56
C ALA A 205 5.49 -9.91 -5.80
N LYS A 206 6.09 -9.62 -6.96
CA LYS A 206 6.45 -8.26 -7.36
C LYS A 206 5.22 -7.34 -7.44
N SER A 207 4.17 -7.79 -8.12
CA SER A 207 2.95 -6.98 -8.32
C SER A 207 2.19 -6.75 -7.02
N TYR A 208 2.17 -7.75 -6.12
CA TYR A 208 1.55 -7.68 -4.81
C TYR A 208 2.29 -6.69 -3.89
N LEU A 209 3.63 -6.73 -3.85
CA LEU A 209 4.42 -5.76 -3.08
C LEU A 209 4.22 -4.33 -3.57
N ASN A 210 4.21 -4.11 -4.89
CA ASN A 210 3.93 -2.80 -5.46
C ASN A 210 2.53 -2.30 -5.06
N MET A 211 1.51 -3.17 -5.11
CA MET A 211 0.16 -2.87 -4.63
C MET A 211 0.18 -2.49 -3.14
N VAL A 212 0.83 -3.30 -2.28
CA VAL A 212 0.97 -3.01 -0.84
C VAL A 212 1.60 -1.63 -0.60
N HIS A 213 2.72 -1.34 -1.27
CA HIS A 213 3.42 -0.06 -1.16
C HIS A 213 2.55 1.12 -1.56
N ASP A 214 1.77 0.98 -2.64
CA ASP A 214 0.89 2.02 -3.14
C ASP A 214 -0.35 2.22 -2.25
N LEU A 215 -0.97 1.14 -1.79
CA LEU A 215 -2.18 1.22 -0.96
C LEU A 215 -1.89 1.78 0.44
N ILE A 216 -0.74 1.44 1.03
CA ILE A 216 -0.35 1.98 2.34
C ILE A 216 -0.17 3.50 2.29
N LYS A 217 0.35 4.06 1.19
CA LYS A 217 0.42 5.53 0.99
C LYS A 217 -0.95 6.20 0.98
N LEU A 218 -1.98 5.45 0.58
CA LEU A 218 -3.36 5.94 0.48
C LEU A 218 -4.13 5.79 1.79
N ASN A 219 -3.52 5.17 2.80
CA ASN A 219 -4.20 4.82 4.04
C ASN A 219 -4.83 6.05 4.74
N THR A 220 -6.09 5.87 5.13
CA THR A 220 -6.81 6.70 6.10
C THR A 220 -7.66 5.79 6.96
N PRO A 221 -8.09 6.22 8.16
CA PRO A 221 -8.95 5.40 9.01
C PRO A 221 -10.21 4.87 8.31
N VAL A 222 -10.75 5.64 7.35
CA VAL A 222 -11.94 5.26 6.58
C VAL A 222 -11.63 4.26 5.46
N MET A 223 -10.41 4.29 4.90
CA MET A 223 -10.02 3.44 3.78
C MET A 223 -9.41 2.11 4.20
N LEU A 224 -9.04 1.97 5.48
CA LEU A 224 -8.33 0.81 6.02
C LEU A 224 -8.99 -0.52 5.64
N ASN A 225 -10.29 -0.67 5.91
CA ASN A 225 -11.03 -1.90 5.62
C ASN A 225 -11.01 -2.26 4.13
N ARG A 226 -11.10 -1.27 3.24
CA ARG A 226 -11.05 -1.49 1.78
C ARG A 226 -9.67 -1.93 1.33
N ILE A 227 -8.62 -1.34 1.89
CA ILE A 227 -7.24 -1.73 1.59
C ILE A 227 -7.01 -3.18 2.01
N VAL A 228 -7.39 -3.52 3.24
CA VAL A 228 -7.20 -4.88 3.76
C VAL A 228 -8.01 -5.90 2.96
N GLU A 229 -9.28 -5.60 2.64
CA GLU A 229 -10.10 -6.43 1.76
C GLU A 229 -9.42 -6.69 0.40
N ALA A 230 -8.87 -5.65 -0.23
CA ALA A 230 -8.17 -5.76 -1.51
C ALA A 230 -6.91 -6.65 -1.42
N LEU A 231 -6.12 -6.49 -0.35
CA LEU A 231 -4.92 -7.30 -0.10
C LEU A 231 -5.25 -8.77 0.15
N ILE A 232 -6.30 -9.04 0.93
CA ILE A 232 -6.76 -10.40 1.23
C ILE A 232 -7.33 -11.06 -0.01
N ALA A 233 -8.19 -10.35 -0.76
CA ALA A 233 -8.84 -10.89 -1.95
C ALA A 233 -7.82 -11.31 -3.01
N THR A 234 -6.82 -10.46 -3.27
CA THR A 234 -5.77 -10.72 -4.27
C THR A 234 -4.84 -11.85 -3.84
N PHE A 235 -4.43 -11.90 -2.57
CA PHE A 235 -3.60 -13.00 -2.05
C PHE A 235 -4.36 -14.34 -2.06
N THR A 236 -5.61 -14.32 -1.59
CA THR A 236 -6.50 -15.50 -1.61
C THR A 236 -6.71 -16.03 -3.02
N ALA A 237 -6.88 -15.16 -4.02
CA ALA A 237 -7.02 -15.57 -5.42
C ALA A 237 -5.79 -16.35 -5.91
N GLN A 238 -4.58 -15.88 -5.60
CA GLN A 238 -3.34 -16.58 -5.95
C GLN A 238 -3.23 -17.92 -5.22
N MET A 239 -3.56 -17.98 -3.93
CA MET A 239 -3.50 -19.22 -3.16
C MET A 239 -4.52 -20.27 -3.66
N ARG A 240 -5.71 -19.84 -4.08
CA ARG A 240 -6.71 -20.72 -4.72
C ARG A 240 -6.21 -21.29 -6.05
N HIS A 241 -5.44 -20.53 -6.84
CA HIS A 241 -4.81 -21.06 -8.05
C HIS A 241 -3.81 -22.17 -7.74
N ILE A 242 -2.99 -21.99 -6.70
CA ILE A 242 -2.04 -23.01 -6.22
C ILE A 242 -2.79 -24.26 -5.77
N GLU A 243 -3.83 -24.12 -4.94
CA GLU A 243 -4.64 -25.24 -4.47
C GLU A 243 -5.27 -26.02 -5.64
N LYS A 244 -5.85 -25.31 -6.61
CA LYS A 244 -6.42 -25.92 -7.82
C LYS A 244 -5.36 -26.67 -8.62
N SER A 245 -4.16 -26.11 -8.71
CA SER A 245 -3.04 -26.70 -9.44
C SER A 245 -2.47 -27.94 -8.75
N MET A 246 -2.42 -27.98 -7.42
CA MET A 246 -2.03 -29.19 -6.67
C MET A 246 -2.99 -30.38 -6.93
N LYS A 247 -4.27 -30.10 -7.20
CA LYS A 247 -5.27 -31.13 -7.57
C LYS A 247 -5.05 -31.62 -9.01
N LYS A 248 -4.73 -30.71 -9.94
CA LYS A 248 -4.55 -31.01 -11.38
C LYS A 248 -3.21 -31.68 -11.70
N PHE A 249 -2.10 -31.15 -11.19
CA PHE A 249 -0.74 -31.57 -11.54
C PHE A 249 -0.11 -32.41 -10.42
N LYS A 250 -0.45 -33.70 -10.38
CA LYS A 250 0.00 -34.61 -9.32
C LYS A 250 1.53 -34.84 -9.31
N SER A 251 2.16 -34.85 -10.47
CA SER A 251 3.61 -35.06 -10.65
C SER A 251 4.45 -33.91 -10.07
N GLU A 252 3.94 -32.68 -10.15
CA GLU A 252 4.68 -31.46 -9.83
C GLU A 252 4.34 -30.92 -8.43
N ARG A 253 3.57 -31.66 -7.63
CA ARG A 253 3.12 -31.24 -6.28
C ARG A 253 4.24 -30.73 -5.39
N LYS A 254 5.42 -31.37 -5.42
CA LYS A 254 6.60 -30.94 -4.64
C LYS A 254 7.04 -29.53 -5.04
N PHE A 255 7.05 -29.23 -6.34
CA PHE A 255 7.44 -27.91 -6.85
C PHE A 255 6.35 -26.86 -6.61
N ILE A 256 5.08 -27.22 -6.80
CA ILE A 256 3.94 -26.35 -6.46
C ILE A 256 3.96 -25.98 -4.98
N ARG A 257 4.26 -26.95 -4.10
CA ARG A 257 4.37 -26.73 -2.65
C ARG A 257 5.52 -25.77 -2.31
N ARG A 258 6.67 -25.85 -3.00
CA ARG A 258 7.78 -24.89 -2.83
C ARG A 258 7.36 -23.46 -3.16
N ASN A 259 6.58 -23.27 -4.22
CA ASN A 259 6.02 -21.95 -4.55
C ASN A 259 5.02 -21.47 -3.48
N ALA A 260 4.20 -22.37 -2.93
CA ALA A 260 3.32 -22.05 -1.80
C ALA A 260 4.09 -21.64 -0.54
N TYR A 261 5.19 -22.34 -0.23
CA TYR A 261 6.08 -21.98 0.88
C TYR A 261 6.67 -20.59 0.70
N PHE A 262 7.15 -20.25 -0.49
CA PHE A 262 7.68 -18.91 -0.75
C PHE A 262 6.62 -17.82 -0.53
N LEU A 263 5.38 -18.02 -0.98
CA LEU A 263 4.33 -17.02 -0.78
C LEU A 263 3.91 -16.89 0.69
N LEU A 264 3.76 -18.01 1.40
CA LEU A 264 3.28 -18.01 2.78
C LEU A 264 4.38 -17.70 3.80
N ASP A 265 5.62 -18.15 3.61
CA ASP A 265 6.69 -18.02 4.62
C ASP A 265 7.76 -16.99 4.27
N THR A 266 7.66 -16.38 3.09
CA THR A 266 8.60 -15.32 2.68
C THR A 266 7.88 -14.04 2.30
N LEU A 267 6.92 -14.12 1.36
CA LEU A 267 6.21 -12.92 0.90
C LEU A 267 5.25 -12.35 1.96
N LEU A 268 4.41 -13.20 2.55
CA LEU A 268 3.39 -12.74 3.49
C LEU A 268 4.01 -12.11 4.77
N PRO A 269 5.02 -12.72 5.43
CA PRO A 269 5.69 -12.08 6.57
C PRO A 269 6.36 -10.75 6.21
N LEU A 270 6.94 -10.63 5.01
CA LEU A 270 7.54 -9.38 4.53
C LEU A 270 6.47 -8.27 4.43
N VAL A 271 5.28 -8.61 3.94
CA VAL A 271 4.15 -7.69 3.83
C VAL A 271 3.61 -7.32 5.20
N GLU A 272 3.48 -8.28 6.12
CA GLU A 272 3.06 -8.01 7.50
C GLU A 272 4.05 -7.10 8.23
N GLN A 273 5.36 -7.35 8.07
CA GLN A 273 6.40 -6.49 8.64
C GLN A 273 6.29 -5.08 8.09
N TYR A 274 6.22 -4.92 6.76
CA TYR A 274 6.10 -3.61 6.13
C TYR A 274 4.81 -2.88 6.55
N TYR A 275 3.71 -3.61 6.68
CA TYR A 275 2.44 -3.06 7.17
C TYR A 275 2.58 -2.58 8.61
N CYS A 276 3.14 -3.39 9.50
CA CYS A 276 3.35 -3.07 10.91
C CYS A 276 4.24 -1.83 11.08
N GLU A 277 5.35 -1.75 10.34
CA GLU A 277 6.28 -0.62 10.36
C GLU A 277 5.65 0.71 9.88
N LYS A 278 4.61 0.66 9.04
CA LYS A 278 3.96 1.86 8.49
C LYS A 278 2.67 2.25 9.20
N MET A 279 2.03 1.30 9.85
CA MET A 279 0.69 1.46 10.44
C MET A 279 0.71 1.43 11.97
N ASP A 280 1.87 1.16 12.58
CA ASP A 280 2.06 0.94 14.03
C ASP A 280 1.07 -0.08 14.63
N THR A 281 0.52 -0.96 13.77
CA THR A 281 -0.54 -1.91 14.09
C THR A 281 -0.36 -3.20 13.29
N SER A 282 -0.61 -4.34 13.93
CA SER A 282 -0.64 -5.64 13.26
C SER A 282 -2.00 -5.89 12.61
N CYS A 283 -2.00 -6.44 11.40
CA CYS A 283 -3.24 -6.84 10.72
C CYS A 283 -3.56 -8.31 11.01
N GLU A 284 -4.49 -8.57 11.92
CA GLU A 284 -4.91 -9.94 12.24
C GLU A 284 -5.45 -10.71 11.03
N GLU A 285 -6.06 -9.99 10.08
CA GLU A 285 -6.70 -10.60 8.91
C GLU A 285 -5.67 -11.10 7.89
N LEU A 286 -4.51 -10.44 7.78
CA LEU A 286 -3.38 -10.98 7.00
C LEU A 286 -2.77 -12.19 7.70
N THR A 287 -2.64 -12.17 9.03
CA THR A 287 -2.10 -13.31 9.79
C THR A 287 -3.00 -14.54 9.71
N LYS A 288 -4.33 -14.36 9.60
CA LYS A 288 -5.27 -15.47 9.35
C LYS A 288 -4.96 -16.23 8.06
N LEU A 289 -4.41 -15.58 7.02
CA LEU A 289 -4.05 -16.24 5.77
C LEU A 289 -2.98 -17.33 5.95
N HIS A 290 -2.08 -17.19 6.93
CA HIS A 290 -1.13 -18.26 7.27
C HIS A 290 -1.84 -19.53 7.72
N THR A 291 -2.92 -19.39 8.48
CA THR A 291 -3.69 -20.51 9.04
C THR A 291 -4.62 -21.10 7.98
N ASP A 292 -5.32 -20.25 7.23
CA ASP A 292 -6.27 -20.67 6.20
C ASP A 292 -5.63 -21.50 5.09
N PHE A 293 -4.34 -21.27 4.81
CA PHE A 293 -3.59 -21.98 3.79
C PHE A 293 -2.50 -22.91 4.33
N ALA A 294 -2.47 -23.15 5.64
CA ALA A 294 -1.50 -24.04 6.28
C ALA A 294 -1.54 -25.48 5.71
N HIS A 295 -2.72 -25.95 5.26
CA HIS A 295 -2.88 -27.26 4.65
C HIS A 295 -2.09 -27.44 3.35
N LEU A 296 -1.82 -26.35 2.61
CA LEU A 296 -1.05 -26.43 1.35
C LEU A 296 0.42 -26.78 1.60
N LYS A 297 0.93 -26.48 2.80
CA LYS A 297 2.27 -26.86 3.25
C LYS A 297 2.35 -28.32 3.67
N SER A 298 1.23 -28.86 4.19
CA SER A 298 1.18 -30.24 4.66
C SER A 298 1.35 -31.22 3.50
N VAL A 299 2.18 -32.25 3.73
CA VAL A 299 2.28 -33.41 2.83
C VAL A 299 0.99 -34.21 2.99
N THR A 300 0.16 -34.23 1.95
CA THR A 300 -1.07 -35.04 1.94
C THR A 300 -0.70 -36.52 2.07
N LYS A 301 -1.48 -37.31 2.81
CA LYS A 301 -1.26 -38.76 3.02
C LYS A 301 -1.08 -39.55 1.70
N ASP A 302 -1.56 -39.03 0.57
CA ASP A 302 -1.37 -39.60 -0.78
C ASP A 302 0.10 -39.65 -1.24
N GLU A 303 1.01 -38.84 -0.67
CA GLU A 303 2.44 -38.89 -0.97
C GLU A 303 3.18 -39.97 -0.15
N LYS A 304 2.54 -40.61 0.85
CA LYS A 304 3.15 -41.68 1.66
C LYS A 304 3.16 -43.06 0.97
N SER A 305 2.46 -43.23 -0.15
CA SER A 305 2.34 -44.51 -0.84
C SER A 305 2.89 -44.44 -2.25
N LYS A 306 4.23 -44.42 -2.39
CA LYS A 306 4.94 -44.88 -3.60
C LYS A 306 6.45 -44.88 -3.39
N THR A 307 6.93 -45.82 -2.57
CA THR A 307 8.26 -46.42 -2.76
C THR A 307 8.22 -47.84 -2.18
N THR A 308 7.51 -48.74 -2.87
CA THR A 308 7.71 -50.18 -2.66
C THR A 308 8.90 -50.56 -3.54
N VAL A 309 10.09 -50.52 -2.97
CA VAL A 309 11.25 -51.19 -3.56
C VAL A 309 11.11 -52.66 -3.16
N ASN A 310 10.62 -53.48 -4.10
CA ASN A 310 10.78 -54.93 -4.00
C ASN A 310 12.25 -55.23 -4.26
N ILE A 311 13.02 -55.42 -3.19
CA ILE A 311 14.28 -56.16 -3.24
C ILE A 311 14.03 -57.44 -2.47
N SER A 312 13.99 -58.52 -3.23
CA SER A 312 14.18 -59.88 -2.75
C SER A 312 15.48 -59.96 -1.94
N GLU A 313 15.40 -60.71 -0.85
CA GLU A 313 16.51 -61.14 0.03
C GLU A 313 16.87 -60.18 1.18
N GLY A 314 16.09 -60.30 2.25
CA GLY A 314 16.61 -60.60 3.59
C GLY A 314 17.64 -59.63 4.18
N LYS A 315 17.20 -58.42 4.54
CA LYS A 315 17.57 -57.68 5.78
C LYS A 315 16.90 -56.31 5.79
N THR A 316 16.06 -56.05 6.79
CA THR A 316 15.43 -54.75 7.03
C THR A 316 16.40 -53.81 7.75
N TYR A 317 16.75 -52.69 7.12
CA TYR A 317 17.34 -51.54 7.80
C TYR A 317 16.44 -50.32 7.59
N THR A 318 15.88 -49.81 8.69
CA THR A 318 15.11 -48.57 8.69
C THR A 318 16.09 -47.41 8.73
N THR A 319 16.36 -46.77 7.59
CA THR A 319 17.11 -45.50 7.56
C THR A 319 16.13 -44.36 7.33
N THR A 320 15.83 -43.62 8.40
CA THR A 320 15.12 -42.35 8.33
C THR A 320 16.07 -41.30 7.77
N THR A 321 15.95 -40.98 6.48
CA THR A 321 16.64 -39.82 5.90
C THR A 321 15.64 -38.68 5.82
N TYR A 322 15.91 -37.61 6.56
CA TYR A 322 15.17 -36.35 6.45
C TYR A 322 15.70 -35.58 5.24
N LEU A 323 14.83 -35.28 4.29
CA LEU A 323 15.01 -34.23 3.27
C LEU A 323 13.76 -33.37 3.21
#